data_AF-A0A7J7XL15-F1
#
_entry.id   AF-A0A7J7XL15-F1
#
_cell.length_a   1.000
_cell.length_b   1.000
_cell.length_c   1.000
_cell.angle_alpha   90.00
_cell.angle_beta   90.00
_cell.angle_gamma   90.00
#
_symmetry.space_group_name_H-M   'P 1'
#
loop_
_entity.id
_entity.type
_entity.pdbx_description
1 polymer ?
#
loop_
_entity_poly.entity_id
_entity_poly.type
_entity_poly.pdbx_seq_one_letter_code
_entity_poly.pdbx_strand_id
1 'polypeptide(L)'
;MLKIVTRMHRVVVILKLLVEQFSILETMTALDFNDFREYLSPASGFQSLQFRLLENKLGIFQSLRVPYNRRHYRDNFKGEENELLLKSEQEKTLLQLVEAWLERTPGLEKHGFNFWEKLEKNIVKGLEEEFSMIQAKNESEEKEEQMAEFHKQKEVLLLLFDEKRHEHLLSKGERRLSYRALQGALMIYFYREEPRFQVAFQLLTSLMEIDTLMTKWRYNHVCLVHRMLGTKAGTGGSSGYQYLRSTVSDRYKVFVDLFNLSTFLIPRHWIPKMNPITRKFLYTTEYCDSSYFSSEESD
;
A
#
# COMPACT_ATOMS: atom_id res chain seq x y z
N MET A 1 -7.29 -18.21 -3.45
CA MET A 1 -6.86 -16.87 -3.90
C MET A 1 -7.92 -16.12 -4.72
N LEU A 2 -8.60 -16.75 -5.69
CA LEU A 2 -9.59 -16.07 -6.55
C LEU A 2 -10.66 -15.28 -5.77
N LYS A 3 -11.32 -15.92 -4.79
CA LYS A 3 -12.32 -15.28 -3.92
C LYS A 3 -11.80 -14.01 -3.22
N ILE A 4 -10.52 -13.99 -2.82
CA ILE A 4 -9.89 -12.84 -2.16
C ILE A 4 -9.78 -11.69 -3.16
N VAL A 5 -9.16 -11.94 -4.33
CA VAL A 5 -9.00 -10.92 -5.38
C VAL A 5 -10.34 -10.37 -5.83
N THR A 6 -11.36 -11.21 -6.05
CA THR A 6 -12.70 -10.74 -6.42
C THR A 6 -13.30 -9.81 -5.36
N ARG A 7 -13.11 -10.10 -4.07
CA ARG A 7 -13.62 -9.25 -2.98
C ARG A 7 -12.83 -7.96 -2.83
N MET A 8 -11.50 -8.00 -2.95
CA MET A 8 -10.67 -6.79 -2.92
C MET A 8 -10.98 -5.89 -4.12
N HIS A 9 -11.16 -6.47 -5.31
CA HIS A 9 -11.59 -5.73 -6.48
C HIS A 9 -13.02 -5.16 -6.33
N ARG A 10 -13.93 -5.86 -5.64
CA ARG A 10 -15.23 -5.28 -5.28
C ARG A 10 -15.08 -4.04 -4.40
N VAL A 11 -14.16 -4.04 -3.43
CA VAL A 11 -13.87 -2.84 -2.62
C VAL A 11 -13.36 -1.70 -3.51
N VAL A 12 -12.47 -1.99 -4.47
CA VAL A 12 -12.03 -1.01 -5.48
C VAL A 12 -13.23 -0.40 -6.22
N VAL A 13 -14.15 -1.23 -6.73
CA VAL A 13 -15.32 -0.75 -7.48
C VAL A 13 -16.24 0.12 -6.60
N ILE A 14 -16.46 -0.28 -5.35
CA ILE A 14 -17.24 0.53 -4.38
C ILE A 14 -16.55 1.88 -4.14
N LEU A 15 -15.23 1.88 -3.91
CA LEU A 15 -14.49 3.12 -3.67
C LEU A 15 -14.49 4.06 -4.89
N LYS A 16 -14.47 3.53 -6.12
CA LYS A 16 -14.65 4.34 -7.34
C LYS A 16 -15.99 5.08 -7.32
N LEU A 17 -17.09 4.37 -7.01
CA LEU A 17 -18.41 4.98 -6.87
C LEU A 17 -18.44 6.04 -5.76
N LEU A 18 -17.83 5.77 -4.60
CA LEU A 18 -17.77 6.73 -3.48
C LEU A 18 -16.98 8.00 -3.83
N VAL A 19 -15.96 7.89 -4.68
CA VAL A 19 -15.20 9.05 -5.20
C VAL A 19 -16.07 9.90 -6.14
N GLU A 20 -16.86 9.25 -7.01
CA GLU A 20 -17.76 9.94 -7.95
C GLU A 20 -18.97 10.56 -7.25
N GLN A 21 -19.43 9.97 -6.15
CA GLN A 21 -20.62 10.41 -5.41
C GLN A 21 -20.51 11.85 -4.87
N PHE A 22 -19.30 12.39 -4.71
CA PHE A 22 -19.11 13.80 -4.35
C PHE A 22 -19.76 14.76 -5.35
N SER A 23 -19.79 14.41 -6.65
CA SER A 23 -20.42 15.23 -7.69
C SER A 23 -21.89 15.54 -7.42
N ILE A 24 -22.61 14.62 -6.75
CA ILE A 24 -24.01 14.80 -6.38
C ILE A 24 -24.13 15.89 -5.31
N LEU A 25 -23.34 15.79 -4.24
CA LEU A 25 -23.34 16.79 -3.17
C LEU A 25 -22.74 18.13 -3.67
N GLU A 26 -21.96 18.09 -4.74
CA GLU A 26 -21.39 19.29 -5.33
C GLU A 26 -22.42 20.20 -5.99
N THR A 27 -23.60 19.67 -6.35
CA THR A 27 -24.71 20.45 -6.90
C THR A 27 -25.31 21.45 -5.91
N MET A 28 -25.10 21.26 -4.61
CA MET A 28 -25.50 22.21 -3.58
C MET A 28 -24.54 23.41 -3.55
N THR A 29 -25.09 24.63 -3.49
CA THR A 29 -24.27 25.84 -3.35
C THR A 29 -23.82 26.03 -1.91
N ALA A 30 -22.72 26.77 -1.72
CA ALA A 30 -22.24 27.10 -0.38
C ALA A 30 -23.22 28.01 0.38
N LEU A 31 -24.06 28.78 -0.34
CA LEU A 31 -25.10 29.62 0.25
C LEU A 31 -26.21 28.75 0.85
N ASP A 32 -26.76 27.83 0.06
CA ASP A 32 -27.79 26.90 0.53
C ASP A 32 -27.28 26.02 1.68
N PHE A 33 -26.02 25.58 1.61
CA PHE A 33 -25.40 24.84 2.71
C PHE A 33 -25.32 25.67 4.00
N ASN A 34 -25.04 26.96 3.89
CA ASN A 34 -24.92 27.84 5.04
C ASN A 34 -26.26 28.03 5.77
N ASP A 35 -27.39 27.98 5.06
CA ASP A 35 -28.74 28.16 5.61
C ASP A 35 -29.13 27.09 6.63
N PHE A 36 -28.57 25.87 6.53
CA PHE A 36 -28.87 24.78 7.47
C PHE A 36 -27.65 24.29 8.26
N ARG A 37 -26.46 24.85 8.02
CA ARG A 37 -25.22 24.41 8.68
C ARG A 37 -25.28 24.52 10.20
N GLU A 38 -26.01 25.49 10.74
CA GLU A 38 -26.13 25.73 12.18
C GLU A 38 -26.73 24.53 12.93
N TYR A 39 -27.67 23.81 12.32
CA TYR A 39 -28.32 22.63 12.90
C TYR A 39 -27.39 21.42 13.00
N LEU A 40 -26.23 21.45 12.31
CA LEU A 40 -25.28 20.34 12.29
C LEU A 40 -24.26 20.42 13.44
N SER A 41 -24.09 21.57 14.09
CA SER A 41 -23.10 21.69 15.17
C SER A 41 -23.57 20.94 16.44
N PRO A 42 -22.72 20.15 17.12
CA PRO A 42 -21.27 19.94 16.91
C PRO A 42 -20.93 18.68 16.08
N ALA A 43 -21.90 18.08 15.39
CA ALA A 43 -21.70 16.84 14.64
C ALA A 43 -20.70 17.02 13.49
N SER A 44 -19.89 15.98 13.24
CA SER A 44 -18.90 16.00 12.16
C SER A 44 -18.51 14.60 11.69
N GLY A 45 -17.82 14.54 10.54
CA GLY A 45 -17.24 13.30 10.02
C GLY A 45 -16.23 12.60 10.96
N PHE A 46 -15.74 13.28 12.02
CA PHE A 46 -14.94 12.62 13.04
C PHE A 46 -15.68 11.54 13.83
N GLN A 47 -17.01 11.59 13.85
CA GLN A 47 -17.89 10.62 14.49
C GLN A 47 -18.31 9.50 13.53
N SER A 48 -17.75 9.42 12.32
CA SER A 48 -18.02 8.30 11.41
C SER A 48 -17.29 7.04 11.89
N LEU A 49 -18.00 6.21 12.66
CA LEU A 49 -17.47 4.95 13.21
C LEU A 49 -16.91 4.04 12.11
N GLN A 50 -17.69 3.81 11.05
CA GLN A 50 -17.30 2.90 9.97
C GLN A 50 -16.06 3.39 9.22
N PHE A 51 -15.88 4.70 9.04
CA PHE A 51 -14.68 5.24 8.40
C PHE A 51 -13.43 4.96 9.24
N ARG A 52 -13.53 5.06 10.57
CA ARG A 52 -12.42 4.71 11.47
C ARG A 52 -12.15 3.22 11.52
N LEU A 53 -13.19 2.38 11.57
CA LEU A 53 -13.05 0.94 11.47
C LEU A 53 -12.37 0.52 10.16
N LEU A 54 -12.74 1.15 9.03
CA LEU A 54 -12.10 0.91 7.74
C LEU A 54 -10.60 1.23 7.76
N GLU A 55 -10.24 2.43 8.25
CA GLU A 55 -8.83 2.84 8.35
C GLU A 55 -8.01 1.89 9.25
N ASN A 56 -8.55 1.51 10.42
CA ASN A 56 -7.87 0.62 11.34
C ASN A 56 -7.70 -0.78 10.74
N LYS A 57 -8.78 -1.35 10.17
CA LYS A 57 -8.75 -2.69 9.57
C LYS A 57 -7.88 -2.78 8.33
N LEU A 58 -7.73 -1.69 7.55
CA LEU A 58 -6.73 -1.64 6.47
C LEU A 58 -5.31 -1.71 7.03
N GLY A 59 -5.02 -0.91 8.07
CA GLY A 59 -3.72 -0.92 8.75
C GLY A 59 -3.11 0.47 8.95
N ILE A 60 -3.93 1.52 9.08
CA ILE A 60 -3.42 2.86 9.39
C ILE A 60 -3.01 2.93 10.86
N PHE A 61 -1.70 3.04 11.10
CA PHE A 61 -1.16 3.15 12.45
C PHE A 61 -1.56 4.45 13.14
N GLN A 62 -1.87 4.36 14.43
CA GLN A 62 -2.23 5.52 15.25
C GLN A 62 -1.13 6.60 15.26
N SER A 63 0.14 6.20 15.31
CA SER A 63 1.31 7.09 15.30
C SER A 63 1.46 7.90 14.00
N LEU A 64 0.86 7.44 12.90
CA LEU A 64 0.93 8.12 11.61
C LEU A 64 -0.20 9.15 11.41
N ARG A 65 -1.26 9.08 12.22
CA ARG A 65 -2.40 9.98 12.08
C ARG A 65 -1.98 11.40 12.43
N VAL A 66 -2.43 12.36 11.62
CA VAL A 66 -2.17 13.77 11.88
C VAL A 66 -2.93 14.19 13.15
N PRO A 67 -2.24 14.75 14.15
CA PRO A 67 -2.89 15.20 15.37
C PRO A 67 -3.77 16.40 15.08
N TYR A 68 -4.89 16.46 15.80
CA TYR A 68 -5.75 17.63 15.84
C TYR A 68 -6.25 17.82 17.27
N ASN A 69 -6.16 19.05 17.78
CA ASN A 69 -6.50 19.43 19.16
C ASN A 69 -5.87 18.55 20.26
N ARG A 70 -4.72 17.91 19.97
CA ARG A 70 -4.03 16.97 20.88
C ARG A 70 -4.94 15.85 21.41
N ARG A 71 -6.00 15.50 20.68
CA ARG A 71 -6.97 14.46 21.04
C ARG A 71 -6.74 13.19 20.22
N HIS A 72 -7.06 12.06 20.81
CA HIS A 72 -7.13 10.80 20.08
C HIS A 72 -8.38 10.82 19.20
N TYR A 73 -8.34 10.23 17.99
CA TYR A 73 -9.54 10.21 17.14
C TYR A 73 -10.72 9.46 17.81
N ARG A 74 -10.41 8.57 18.76
CA ARG A 74 -11.35 7.76 19.55
C ARG A 74 -12.10 8.56 20.60
N ASP A 75 -11.62 9.75 20.98
CA ASP A 75 -12.27 10.61 21.97
C ASP A 75 -13.68 11.07 21.51
N ASN A 76 -14.00 10.88 20.23
CA ASN A 76 -15.32 11.15 19.65
C ASN A 76 -16.35 10.01 19.89
N PHE A 77 -15.93 8.87 20.45
CA PHE A 77 -16.75 7.66 20.57
C PHE A 77 -16.84 7.21 22.04
N LYS A 78 -17.97 6.60 22.42
CA LYS A 78 -18.24 6.12 23.79
C LYS A 78 -18.90 4.75 23.76
N GLY A 79 -18.88 4.05 24.90
CA GLY A 79 -19.52 2.74 25.06
C GLY A 79 -19.06 1.72 24.01
N GLU A 80 -20.02 0.98 23.45
CA GLU A 80 -19.79 -0.09 22.46
C GLU A 80 -19.01 0.39 21.23
N GLU A 81 -19.21 1.63 20.77
CA GLU A 81 -18.50 2.14 19.59
C GLU A 81 -16.99 2.30 19.85
N ASN A 82 -16.61 2.76 21.04
CA ASN A 82 -15.20 2.87 21.41
C ASN A 82 -14.58 1.48 21.65
N GLU A 83 -15.35 0.51 22.14
CA GLU A 83 -14.92 -0.89 22.26
C GLU A 83 -14.68 -1.54 20.89
N LEU A 84 -15.56 -1.27 19.92
CA LEU A 84 -15.36 -1.70 18.52
C LEU A 84 -14.09 -1.10 17.92
N LEU A 85 -13.79 0.18 18.21
CA LEU A 85 -12.57 0.82 17.75
C LEU A 85 -11.32 0.21 18.41
N LEU A 86 -11.35 -0.01 19.73
CA LEU A 86 -10.30 -0.73 20.45
C LEU A 86 -10.01 -2.09 19.81
N LYS A 87 -11.07 -2.87 19.58
CA LYS A 87 -10.97 -4.18 18.95
C LYS A 87 -10.36 -4.07 17.55
N SER A 88 -10.76 -3.07 16.77
CA SER A 88 -10.22 -2.87 15.42
C SER A 88 -8.74 -2.46 15.39
N GLU A 89 -8.21 -1.87 16.46
CA GLU A 89 -6.78 -1.54 16.60
C GLU A 89 -5.95 -2.75 17.08
N GLN A 90 -6.57 -3.69 17.80
CA GLN A 90 -5.91 -4.88 18.37
C GLN A 90 -5.95 -6.09 17.42
N GLU A 91 -7.02 -6.23 16.65
CA GLU A 91 -7.16 -7.30 15.65
C GLU A 91 -6.11 -7.15 14.54
N LYS A 92 -5.73 -8.28 13.94
CA LYS A 92 -4.80 -8.27 12.81
C LYS A 92 -5.38 -7.47 11.66
N THR A 93 -4.61 -6.48 11.20
CA THR A 93 -4.98 -5.62 10.07
C THR A 93 -4.77 -6.34 8.75
N LEU A 94 -5.36 -5.83 7.67
CA LEU A 94 -5.12 -6.35 6.32
C LEU A 94 -3.64 -6.27 5.96
N LEU A 95 -2.95 -5.18 6.32
CA LEU A 95 -1.51 -5.02 6.16
C LEU A 95 -0.73 -6.19 6.80
N GLN A 96 -0.99 -6.49 8.07
CA GLN A 96 -0.29 -7.56 8.80
C GLN A 96 -0.58 -8.95 8.24
N LEU A 97 -1.81 -9.19 7.78
CA LEU A 97 -2.19 -10.48 7.17
C LEU A 97 -1.53 -10.65 5.79
N VAL A 98 -1.47 -9.57 5.00
CA VAL A 98 -0.78 -9.55 3.70
C VAL A 98 0.74 -9.71 3.88
N GLU A 99 1.33 -9.02 4.86
CA GLU A 99 2.74 -9.15 5.23
C GLU A 99 3.08 -10.61 5.54
N ALA A 100 2.36 -11.24 6.47
CA ALA A 100 2.60 -12.63 6.82
C ALA A 100 2.47 -13.57 5.61
N TRP A 101 1.51 -13.31 4.70
CA TRP A 101 1.37 -14.07 3.46
C TRP A 101 2.54 -13.86 2.51
N LEU A 102 3.03 -12.62 2.35
CA LEU A 102 4.18 -12.28 1.52
C LEU A 102 5.47 -12.94 2.00
N GLU A 103 5.67 -13.06 3.32
CA GLU A 103 6.85 -13.73 3.90
C GLU A 103 6.96 -15.22 3.53
N ARG A 104 5.83 -15.83 3.14
CA ARG A 104 5.73 -17.22 2.68
C ARG A 104 5.73 -17.34 1.15
N THR A 105 6.08 -16.28 0.43
CA THR A 105 6.14 -16.31 -1.03
C THR A 105 7.16 -17.36 -1.48
N PRO A 106 6.76 -18.32 -2.34
CA PRO A 106 7.68 -19.36 -2.80
C PRO A 106 8.83 -18.77 -3.60
N GLY A 107 10.04 -19.27 -3.35
CA GLY A 107 11.27 -18.86 -4.01
C GLY A 107 12.19 -17.98 -3.15
N LEU A 108 11.72 -17.56 -1.97
CA LEU A 108 12.51 -16.83 -0.98
C LEU A 108 13.39 -17.74 -0.09
N GLU A 109 13.25 -19.05 -0.21
CA GLU A 109 13.97 -20.01 0.61
C GLU A 109 15.46 -20.08 0.20
N LYS A 110 16.37 -20.00 1.17
CA LYS A 110 17.83 -20.07 0.94
C LYS A 110 18.26 -21.38 0.27
N HIS A 111 17.66 -22.50 0.71
CA HIS A 111 17.92 -23.84 0.16
C HIS A 111 17.00 -24.20 -1.03
N GLY A 112 16.29 -23.21 -1.59
CA GLY A 112 15.39 -23.36 -2.73
C GLY A 112 15.83 -22.54 -3.93
N PHE A 113 14.92 -21.72 -4.47
CA PHE A 113 15.27 -20.83 -5.59
C PHE A 113 16.26 -19.74 -5.18
N ASN A 114 16.25 -19.32 -3.90
CA ASN A 114 17.12 -18.28 -3.36
C ASN A 114 17.07 -16.98 -4.19
N PHE A 115 15.87 -16.43 -4.34
CA PHE A 115 15.60 -15.23 -5.14
C PHE A 115 16.51 -14.06 -4.77
N TRP A 116 16.67 -13.79 -3.47
CA TRP A 116 17.30 -12.57 -2.98
C TRP A 116 18.79 -12.49 -3.31
N GLU A 117 19.55 -13.54 -2.99
CA GLU A 117 21.00 -13.57 -3.28
C GLU A 117 21.27 -13.59 -4.80
N LYS A 118 20.40 -14.26 -5.59
CA LYS A 118 20.52 -14.23 -7.06
C LYS A 118 20.20 -12.87 -7.64
N LEU A 119 19.23 -12.16 -7.07
CA LEU A 119 18.87 -10.82 -7.48
C LEU A 119 20.03 -9.85 -7.20
N GLU A 120 20.60 -9.91 -5.99
CA GLU A 120 21.76 -9.11 -5.61
C GLU A 120 22.94 -9.35 -6.56
N LYS A 121 23.31 -10.61 -6.77
CA LYS A 121 24.39 -10.99 -7.68
C LYS A 121 24.17 -10.46 -9.10
N ASN A 122 22.95 -10.56 -9.61
CA ASN A 122 22.64 -10.10 -10.97
C ASN A 122 22.63 -8.58 -11.07
N ILE A 123 22.14 -7.86 -10.06
CA ILE A 123 22.17 -6.39 -10.02
C ILE A 123 23.61 -5.89 -9.97
N VAL A 124 24.45 -6.46 -9.08
CA VAL A 124 25.87 -6.07 -9.00
C VAL A 124 26.57 -6.30 -10.34
N LYS A 125 26.38 -7.47 -10.95
CA LYS A 125 26.94 -7.78 -12.26
C LYS A 125 26.43 -6.83 -13.35
N GLY A 126 25.12 -6.57 -13.38
CA GLY A 126 24.51 -5.67 -14.36
C GLY A 126 25.05 -4.24 -14.26
N LEU A 127 25.24 -3.75 -13.03
CA LEU A 127 25.85 -2.44 -12.76
C LEU A 127 27.32 -2.39 -13.18
N GLU A 128 28.09 -3.47 -13.02
CA GLU A 128 29.48 -3.54 -13.50
C GLU A 128 29.58 -3.51 -15.03
N GLU A 129 28.68 -4.21 -15.72
CA GLU A 129 28.56 -4.20 -17.18
C GLU A 129 28.16 -2.80 -17.67
N GLU A 130 27.17 -2.17 -17.03
CA GLU A 130 26.70 -0.83 -17.36
C GLU A 130 27.77 0.25 -17.14
N PHE A 131 28.49 0.18 -16.02
CA PHE A 131 29.65 1.05 -15.76
C PHE A 131 30.69 0.93 -16.86
N SER A 132 31.05 -0.30 -17.24
CA SER A 132 32.04 -0.56 -18.29
C SER A 132 31.59 -0.01 -19.65
N MET A 133 30.30 -0.12 -19.97
CA MET A 133 29.72 0.45 -21.20
C MET A 133 29.79 1.98 -21.23
N ILE A 134 29.46 2.65 -20.12
CA ILE A 134 29.53 4.12 -20.03
C ILE A 134 31.00 4.57 -20.08
N GLN A 135 31.89 3.88 -19.36
CA GLN A 135 33.31 4.22 -19.32
C GLN A 135 33.99 4.12 -20.70
N ALA A 136 33.59 3.15 -21.52
CA ALA A 136 34.10 2.95 -22.88
C ALA A 136 33.65 4.01 -23.89
N LYS A 137 32.67 4.87 -23.55
CA LYS A 137 32.26 5.99 -24.40
C LYS A 137 33.35 7.06 -24.47
N ASN A 138 33.40 7.78 -25.59
CA ASN A 138 34.27 8.94 -25.75
C ASN A 138 33.92 10.03 -24.72
N GLU A 139 34.91 10.82 -24.33
CA GLU A 139 34.71 11.91 -23.37
C GLU A 139 33.76 12.96 -23.93
N SER A 140 32.67 13.21 -23.22
CA SER A 140 31.62 14.16 -23.58
C SER A 140 30.80 14.55 -22.34
N GLU A 141 30.11 15.69 -22.40
CA GLU A 141 29.15 16.10 -21.38
C GLU A 141 28.06 15.03 -21.16
N GLU A 142 27.59 14.38 -22.23
CA GLU A 142 26.64 13.27 -22.17
C GLU A 142 27.17 12.08 -21.34
N LYS A 143 28.46 11.76 -21.46
CA LYS A 143 29.09 10.70 -20.68
C LYS A 143 29.13 11.06 -19.19
N GLU A 144 29.44 12.32 -18.86
CA GLU A 144 29.47 12.80 -17.47
C GLU A 144 28.07 12.72 -16.84
N GLU A 145 27.03 13.15 -17.56
CA GLU A 145 25.63 13.05 -17.11
C GLU A 145 25.21 11.60 -16.87
N GLN A 146 25.52 10.70 -17.82
CA GLN A 146 25.22 9.28 -17.69
C GLN A 146 25.95 8.64 -16.51
N MET A 147 27.21 9.02 -16.27
CA MET A 147 27.98 8.52 -15.14
C MET A 147 27.39 9.00 -13.81
N ALA A 148 26.95 10.25 -13.71
CA ALA A 148 26.30 10.79 -12.53
C ALA A 148 24.97 10.07 -12.22
N GLU A 149 24.12 9.87 -13.23
CA GLU A 149 22.86 9.13 -13.07
C GLU A 149 23.10 7.67 -12.70
N PHE A 150 24.09 7.01 -13.32
CA PHE A 150 24.52 5.66 -12.97
C PHE A 150 24.90 5.55 -11.50
N HIS A 151 25.72 6.47 -10.97
CA HIS A 151 26.11 6.44 -9.56
C HIS A 151 24.93 6.57 -8.61
N LYS A 152 23.97 7.44 -8.93
CA LYS A 152 22.73 7.61 -8.16
C LYS A 152 21.86 6.36 -8.20
N GLN A 153 21.67 5.77 -9.38
CA GLN A 153 20.89 4.54 -9.55
C GLN A 153 21.56 3.35 -8.84
N LYS A 154 22.88 3.22 -8.95
CA LYS A 154 23.67 2.21 -8.24
C LYS A 154 23.47 2.30 -6.73
N GLU A 155 23.57 3.51 -6.16
CA GLU A 155 23.33 3.70 -4.72
C GLU A 155 21.92 3.22 -4.37
N VAL A 156 20.88 3.72 -5.05
CA VAL A 156 19.48 3.38 -4.77
C VAL A 156 19.23 1.86 -4.86
N LEU A 157 19.72 1.19 -5.90
CA LEU A 157 19.52 -0.24 -6.09
C LEU A 157 20.24 -1.07 -5.01
N LEU A 158 21.48 -0.71 -4.65
CA LEU A 158 22.22 -1.45 -3.63
C LEU A 158 21.64 -1.27 -2.22
N LEU A 159 21.00 -0.14 -1.95
CA LEU A 159 20.28 0.09 -0.69
C LEU A 159 19.08 -0.84 -0.49
N LEU A 160 18.62 -1.54 -1.53
CA LEU A 160 17.63 -2.60 -1.41
C LEU A 160 18.14 -3.76 -0.52
N PHE A 161 19.44 -4.03 -0.54
CA PHE A 161 20.08 -5.15 0.15
C PHE A 161 20.54 -4.81 1.58
N ASP A 162 20.36 -3.57 2.02
CA ASP A 162 20.65 -3.13 3.39
C ASP A 162 19.44 -3.33 4.33
N GLU A 163 19.42 -4.48 5.01
CA GLU A 163 18.36 -4.83 5.98
C GLU A 163 18.32 -3.85 7.17
N LYS A 164 19.46 -3.34 7.65
CA LYS A 164 19.50 -2.38 8.77
C LYS A 164 18.87 -1.05 8.39
N ARG A 165 19.14 -0.57 7.17
CA ARG A 165 18.46 0.63 6.66
C ARG A 165 16.97 0.39 6.49
N HIS A 166 16.57 -0.81 6.06
CA HIS A 166 15.16 -1.17 5.99
C HIS A 166 14.49 -1.09 7.37
N GLU A 167 15.07 -1.70 8.41
CA GLU A 167 14.57 -1.65 9.79
C GLU A 167 14.47 -0.21 10.31
N HIS A 168 15.47 0.63 10.02
CA HIS A 168 15.44 2.05 10.39
C HIS A 168 14.27 2.79 9.75
N LEU A 169 14.01 2.59 8.46
CA LEU A 169 12.87 3.19 7.76
C LEU A 169 11.52 2.66 8.28
N LEU A 170 11.49 1.40 8.70
CA LEU A 170 10.31 0.78 9.30
C LEU A 170 10.01 1.40 10.67
N SER A 171 11.03 1.64 11.50
CA SER A 171 10.90 2.30 12.81
C SER A 171 10.38 3.73 12.72
N LYS A 172 10.69 4.44 11.63
CA LYS A 172 10.20 5.80 11.36
C LYS A 172 8.79 5.84 10.78
N GLY A 173 8.25 4.70 10.35
CA GLY A 173 7.02 4.67 9.56
C GLY A 173 7.21 5.31 8.18
N GLU A 174 8.38 5.12 7.56
CA GLU A 174 8.61 5.39 6.14
C GLU A 174 8.41 4.13 5.28
N ARG A 175 8.66 2.95 5.87
CA ARG A 175 8.20 1.64 5.36
C ARG A 175 7.15 1.02 6.28
N ARG A 176 6.44 -0.02 5.82
CA ARG A 176 5.33 -0.70 6.54
C ARG A 176 5.52 -2.21 6.59
N LEU A 177 5.94 -2.80 5.49
CA LEU A 177 6.18 -4.24 5.34
C LEU A 177 7.55 -4.63 5.86
N SER A 178 7.64 -5.78 6.51
CA SER A 178 8.88 -6.45 6.87
C SER A 178 9.80 -6.66 5.68
N TYR A 179 11.10 -6.84 5.96
CA TYR A 179 12.10 -7.00 4.91
C TYR A 179 11.77 -8.19 4.03
N ARG A 180 11.42 -9.32 4.65
CA ARG A 180 11.04 -10.55 3.95
C ARG A 180 9.74 -10.42 3.17
N ALA A 181 8.74 -9.68 3.68
CA ALA A 181 7.52 -9.41 2.93
C ALA A 181 7.80 -8.56 1.67
N LEU A 182 8.71 -7.58 1.77
CA LEU A 182 9.14 -6.77 0.63
C LEU A 182 9.81 -7.63 -0.46
N GLN A 183 10.65 -8.60 -0.06
CA GLN A 183 11.25 -9.58 -0.99
C GLN A 183 10.16 -10.39 -1.71
N GLY A 184 9.15 -10.86 -0.97
CA GLY A 184 8.01 -11.60 -1.53
C GLY A 184 7.19 -10.79 -2.52
N ALA A 185 6.94 -9.51 -2.22
CA ALA A 185 6.24 -8.62 -3.14
C ALA A 185 7.03 -8.39 -4.44
N LEU A 186 8.35 -8.21 -4.34
CA LEU A 186 9.22 -8.04 -5.50
C LEU A 186 9.33 -9.33 -6.34
N MET A 187 9.36 -10.49 -5.69
CA MET A 187 9.27 -11.81 -6.35
C MET A 187 7.98 -11.91 -7.18
N ILE A 188 6.83 -11.56 -6.59
CA ILE A 188 5.54 -11.56 -7.31
C ILE A 188 5.58 -10.58 -8.50
N TYR A 189 6.19 -9.40 -8.34
CA TYR A 189 6.28 -8.41 -9.43
C TYR A 189 7.10 -8.90 -10.62
N PHE A 190 8.28 -9.48 -10.38
CA PHE A 190 9.17 -9.93 -11.44
C PHE A 190 8.66 -11.18 -12.14
N TYR A 191 8.00 -12.09 -11.42
CA TYR A 191 7.50 -13.36 -11.96
C TYR A 191 5.97 -13.41 -12.11
N ARG A 192 5.31 -12.25 -12.21
CA ARG A 192 3.83 -12.14 -12.28
C ARG A 192 3.15 -12.96 -13.38
N GLU A 193 3.86 -13.33 -14.43
CA GLU A 193 3.33 -14.13 -15.53
C GLU A 193 3.30 -15.64 -15.22
N GLU A 194 4.05 -16.09 -14.20
CA GLU A 194 4.02 -17.48 -13.76
C GLU A 194 2.64 -17.82 -13.15
N PRO A 195 2.04 -18.98 -13.46
CA PRO A 195 0.64 -19.28 -13.12
C PRO A 195 0.28 -19.04 -11.65
N ARG A 196 1.13 -19.46 -10.70
CA ARG A 196 0.90 -19.24 -9.27
C ARG A 196 0.97 -17.78 -8.83
N PHE A 197 1.64 -16.90 -9.59
CA PHE A 197 1.79 -15.49 -9.26
C PHE A 197 0.81 -14.55 -9.96
N GLN A 198 0.10 -14.99 -11.00
CA GLN A 198 -0.86 -14.14 -11.73
C GLN A 198 -1.92 -13.53 -10.80
N VAL A 199 -2.61 -14.36 -10.01
CA VAL A 199 -3.65 -13.91 -9.08
C VAL A 199 -3.03 -13.19 -7.87
N ALA A 200 -1.82 -13.56 -7.46
CA ALA A 200 -1.08 -12.88 -6.40
C ALA A 200 -0.74 -11.43 -6.80
N PHE A 201 -0.31 -11.23 -8.05
CA PHE A 201 -0.03 -9.90 -8.59
C PHE A 201 -1.30 -9.04 -8.68
N GLN A 202 -2.42 -9.61 -9.12
CA GLN A 202 -3.73 -8.92 -9.12
C GLN A 202 -4.16 -8.48 -7.72
N LEU A 203 -3.85 -9.26 -6.68
CA LEU A 203 -4.08 -8.86 -5.29
C LEU A 203 -3.25 -7.62 -4.94
N LEU A 204 -1.94 -7.62 -5.20
CA LEU A 204 -1.06 -6.48 -4.91
C LEU A 204 -1.52 -5.21 -5.65
N THR A 205 -1.92 -5.35 -6.92
CA THR A 205 -2.52 -4.25 -7.69
C THR A 205 -3.78 -3.72 -7.04
N SER A 206 -4.70 -4.60 -6.60
CA SER A 206 -5.94 -4.19 -5.94
C SER A 206 -5.68 -3.45 -4.62
N LEU A 207 -4.64 -3.83 -3.87
CA LEU A 207 -4.26 -3.15 -2.62
C LEU A 207 -3.77 -1.72 -2.89
N MET A 208 -2.92 -1.53 -3.91
CA MET A 208 -2.50 -0.19 -4.35
C MET A 208 -3.68 0.64 -4.87
N GLU A 209 -4.62 0.04 -5.60
CA GLU A 209 -5.81 0.72 -6.07
C GLU A 209 -6.69 1.22 -4.92
N ILE A 210 -6.84 0.43 -3.85
CA ILE A 210 -7.57 0.84 -2.65
C ILE A 210 -6.94 2.06 -1.99
N ASP A 211 -5.62 2.05 -1.78
CA ASP A 211 -4.90 3.21 -1.21
C ASP A 211 -5.05 4.47 -2.09
N THR A 212 -4.95 4.29 -3.41
CA THR A 212 -5.11 5.36 -4.38
C THR A 212 -6.52 5.95 -4.29
N LEU A 213 -7.56 5.10 -4.24
CA LEU A 213 -8.94 5.54 -4.17
C LEU A 213 -9.31 6.14 -2.82
N MET A 214 -8.78 5.63 -1.71
CA MET A 214 -8.92 6.24 -0.39
C MET A 214 -8.31 7.66 -0.38
N THR A 215 -7.15 7.83 -1.01
CA THR A 215 -6.50 9.15 -1.12
C THR A 215 -7.28 10.10 -2.02
N LYS A 216 -7.79 9.61 -3.17
CA LYS A 216 -8.69 10.37 -4.06
C LYS A 216 -9.97 10.79 -3.36
N TRP A 217 -10.57 9.90 -2.57
CA TRP A 217 -11.76 10.20 -1.78
C TRP A 217 -11.48 11.34 -0.78
N ARG A 218 -10.35 11.29 -0.06
CA ARG A 218 -9.94 12.38 0.85
C ARG A 218 -9.73 13.69 0.10
N TYR A 219 -9.10 13.64 -1.07
CA TYR A 219 -8.84 14.83 -1.87
C TYR A 219 -10.13 15.45 -2.44
N ASN A 220 -11.05 14.67 -2.99
CA ASN A 220 -12.35 15.16 -3.43
C ASN A 220 -13.15 15.77 -2.27
N HIS A 221 -13.10 15.13 -1.10
CA HIS A 221 -13.68 15.69 0.13
C HIS A 221 -13.04 17.04 0.51
N VAL A 222 -11.71 17.18 0.40
CA VAL A 222 -11.00 18.45 0.62
C VAL A 222 -11.49 19.54 -0.34
N CYS A 223 -11.63 19.22 -1.63
CA CYS A 223 -12.11 20.16 -2.64
C CYS A 223 -13.54 20.63 -2.35
N LEU A 224 -14.45 19.69 -2.05
CA LEU A 224 -15.82 19.99 -1.66
C LEU A 224 -15.84 20.90 -0.42
N VAL A 225 -15.10 20.56 0.63
CA VAL A 225 -15.07 21.33 1.87
C VAL A 225 -14.48 22.71 1.67
N HIS A 226 -13.46 22.86 0.81
CA HIS A 226 -12.91 24.17 0.48
C HIS A 226 -13.97 25.08 -0.15
N ARG A 227 -14.79 24.54 -1.06
CA ARG A 227 -15.92 25.28 -1.66
C ARG A 227 -17.02 25.62 -0.65
N MET A 228 -17.33 24.70 0.27
CA MET A 228 -18.42 24.87 1.25
C MET A 228 -18.04 25.76 2.45
N LEU A 229 -16.78 25.72 2.91
CA LEU A 229 -16.34 26.38 4.14
C LEU A 229 -15.26 27.45 3.93
N GLY A 230 -14.56 27.45 2.79
CA GLY A 230 -13.35 28.27 2.63
C GLY A 230 -12.33 27.96 3.72
N THR A 231 -11.97 28.97 4.49
CA THR A 231 -11.03 28.89 5.63
C THR A 231 -11.72 28.75 7.00
N LYS A 232 -13.06 28.65 7.04
CA LYS A 232 -13.81 28.51 8.30
C LYS A 232 -13.46 27.20 9.00
N ALA A 233 -13.46 27.24 10.34
CA ALA A 233 -13.32 26.05 11.17
C ALA A 233 -14.50 25.06 10.95
N GLY A 234 -14.20 23.77 11.05
CA GLY A 234 -15.20 22.70 10.97
C GLY A 234 -16.06 22.63 12.24
N THR A 235 -17.28 22.09 12.12
CA THR A 235 -18.19 21.87 13.27
C THR A 235 -17.62 20.91 14.31
N GLY A 236 -16.75 19.97 13.90
CA GLY A 236 -15.99 19.09 14.79
C GLY A 236 -14.77 19.74 15.47
N GLY A 237 -14.61 21.06 15.32
CA GLY A 237 -13.59 21.90 15.94
C GLY A 237 -12.23 21.96 15.22
N SER A 238 -12.07 21.26 14.09
CA SER A 238 -10.82 21.31 13.30
C SER A 238 -10.65 22.63 12.57
N SER A 239 -9.43 22.89 12.10
CA SER A 239 -9.15 23.97 11.15
C SER A 239 -9.84 23.78 9.78
N GLY A 240 -10.76 22.81 9.67
CA GLY A 240 -11.56 22.55 8.49
C GLY A 240 -10.70 22.06 7.34
N TYR A 241 -10.66 22.85 6.28
CA TYR A 241 -9.92 22.58 5.05
C TYR A 241 -8.43 22.23 5.29
N GLN A 242 -7.72 22.97 6.16
CA GLN A 242 -6.29 22.75 6.38
C GLN A 242 -6.01 21.38 7.01
N TYR A 243 -6.79 21.00 8.02
CA TYR A 243 -6.69 19.66 8.61
C TYR A 243 -6.96 18.58 7.55
N LEU A 244 -8.04 18.69 6.77
CA LEU A 244 -8.37 17.68 5.77
C LEU A 244 -7.27 17.54 4.72
N ARG A 245 -6.68 18.65 4.26
CA ARG A 245 -5.56 18.66 3.31
C ARG A 245 -4.35 17.90 3.87
N SER A 246 -4.06 18.02 5.16
CA SER A 246 -2.96 17.26 5.80
C SER A 246 -3.17 15.75 5.80
N THR A 247 -4.42 15.27 5.67
CA THR A 247 -4.72 13.84 5.56
C THR A 247 -4.50 13.27 4.16
N VAL A 248 -4.29 14.12 3.16
CA VAL A 248 -3.87 13.73 1.80
C VAL A 248 -2.35 13.61 1.79
N SER A 249 -1.86 12.53 2.39
CA SER A 249 -0.44 12.28 2.62
C SER A 249 -0.16 10.77 2.65
N ASP A 250 1.06 10.37 2.30
CA ASP A 250 1.53 8.98 2.39
C ASP A 250 1.53 8.41 3.83
N ARG A 251 1.37 9.27 4.85
CA ARG A 251 1.06 8.83 6.22
C ARG A 251 -0.18 7.92 6.29
N TYR A 252 -1.16 8.15 5.42
CA TYR A 252 -2.41 7.38 5.35
C TYR A 252 -2.40 6.30 4.26
N LYS A 253 -1.29 6.13 3.52
CA LYS A 253 -1.11 5.10 2.50
C LYS A 253 -0.57 3.82 3.16
N VAL A 254 -1.41 2.80 3.27
CA VAL A 254 -1.11 1.59 4.06
C VAL A 254 -0.08 0.71 3.36
N PHE A 255 -0.20 0.56 2.04
CA PHE A 255 0.66 -0.27 1.19
C PHE A 255 1.67 0.59 0.42
N VAL A 256 2.18 1.66 1.04
CA VAL A 256 3.16 2.60 0.44
C VAL A 256 4.38 1.88 -0.15
N ASP A 257 4.82 0.79 0.48
CA ASP A 257 5.94 -0.01 0.00
C ASP A 257 5.70 -0.60 -1.39
N LEU A 258 4.47 -1.03 -1.71
CA LEU A 258 4.15 -1.60 -3.03
C LEU A 258 4.31 -0.59 -4.17
N PHE A 259 4.05 0.69 -3.89
CA PHE A 259 4.32 1.78 -4.84
C PHE A 259 5.82 2.01 -4.98
N ASN A 260 6.53 2.08 -3.85
CA ASN A 260 7.97 2.33 -3.79
C ASN A 260 8.82 1.16 -4.32
N LEU A 261 8.25 -0.05 -4.48
CA LEU A 261 8.93 -1.13 -5.21
C LEU A 261 9.29 -0.75 -6.65
N SER A 262 8.55 0.18 -7.26
CA SER A 262 8.83 0.67 -8.61
C SER A 262 10.21 1.33 -8.73
N THR A 263 10.76 1.83 -7.62
CA THR A 263 12.12 2.38 -7.53
C THR A 263 13.20 1.33 -7.79
N PHE A 264 12.91 0.05 -7.55
CA PHE A 264 13.87 -1.06 -7.66
C PHE A 264 13.66 -1.94 -8.89
N LEU A 265 12.89 -1.45 -9.88
CA LEU A 265 12.74 -2.17 -11.14
C LEU A 265 14.04 -2.13 -11.93
N ILE A 266 14.41 -3.28 -12.49
CA ILE A 266 15.64 -3.51 -13.24
C ILE A 266 15.32 -4.04 -14.64
N PRO A 267 16.27 -3.96 -15.59
CA PRO A 267 16.11 -4.58 -16.90
C PRO A 267 15.74 -6.06 -16.80
N ARG A 268 14.85 -6.54 -17.69
CA ARG A 268 14.33 -7.93 -17.63
C ARG A 268 15.43 -8.99 -17.64
N HIS A 269 16.55 -8.74 -18.32
CA HIS A 269 17.65 -9.69 -18.42
C HIS A 269 18.48 -9.80 -17.13
N TRP A 270 18.33 -8.87 -16.17
CA TRP A 270 18.95 -8.94 -14.84
C TRP A 270 18.10 -9.77 -13.86
N ILE A 271 16.81 -9.97 -14.15
CA ILE A 271 15.94 -10.78 -13.30
C ILE A 271 16.46 -12.22 -13.27
N PRO A 272 16.64 -12.85 -12.09
CA PRO A 272 17.13 -14.23 -12.01
C PRO A 272 16.30 -15.20 -12.86
N LYS A 273 16.96 -16.00 -13.70
CA LYS A 273 16.25 -16.96 -14.55
C LYS A 273 15.73 -18.13 -13.70
N MET A 274 14.48 -18.52 -13.96
CA MET A 274 13.89 -19.74 -13.41
C MET A 274 14.49 -20.96 -14.10
N ASN A 275 14.87 -21.98 -13.33
CA ASN A 275 15.23 -23.28 -13.90
C ASN A 275 13.94 -24.10 -14.17
N PRO A 276 14.00 -25.18 -14.99
CA PRO A 276 12.80 -25.97 -15.30
C PRO A 276 12.11 -26.57 -14.07
N ILE A 277 12.86 -26.87 -13.01
CA ILE A 277 12.35 -27.46 -11.76
C ILE A 277 11.54 -26.44 -10.97
N THR A 278 12.06 -25.22 -10.78
CA THR A 278 11.35 -24.13 -10.10
C THR A 278 10.17 -23.64 -10.92
N ARG A 279 10.29 -23.65 -12.25
CA ARG A 279 9.15 -23.38 -13.14
C ARG A 279 8.04 -24.41 -12.92
N LYS A 280 8.36 -25.71 -12.89
CA LYS A 280 7.35 -26.76 -12.62
C LYS A 280 6.64 -26.56 -11.27
N PHE A 281 7.36 -26.19 -10.21
CA PHE A 281 6.77 -25.89 -8.90
C PHE A 281 5.82 -24.68 -8.92
N LEU A 282 6.12 -23.67 -9.74
CA LEU A 282 5.24 -22.51 -9.95
C LEU A 282 4.04 -22.80 -10.86
N TYR A 283 4.03 -23.96 -11.53
CA TYR A 283 2.92 -24.46 -12.35
C TYR A 283 2.02 -25.46 -11.62
N THR A 284 2.55 -26.30 -10.72
CA THR A 284 1.73 -27.22 -9.92
C THR A 284 0.94 -26.46 -8.86
N THR A 285 -0.31 -26.15 -9.18
CA THR A 285 -1.35 -25.94 -8.18
C THR A 285 -1.59 -27.28 -7.48
N GLU A 286 -1.00 -27.48 -6.31
CA GLU A 286 -1.49 -28.53 -5.41
C GLU A 286 -2.95 -28.20 -5.09
N TYR A 287 -3.84 -29.08 -5.57
CA TYR A 287 -5.26 -29.10 -5.22
C TYR A 287 -5.37 -29.40 -3.73
N CYS A 288 -5.33 -28.37 -2.89
CA CYS A 288 -5.82 -28.44 -1.52
C CYS A 288 -7.18 -27.76 -1.47
N ASP A 289 -8.16 -28.41 -2.11
CA ASP A 289 -9.56 -28.05 -1.95
C ASP A 289 -10.05 -28.68 -0.63
N SER A 290 -9.80 -28.00 0.49
CA SER A 290 -10.30 -28.37 1.82
C SER A 290 -11.82 -28.19 1.98
N SER A 291 -12.54 -28.00 0.87
CA SER A 291 -13.98 -27.73 0.86
C SER A 291 -14.86 -28.98 0.67
N TYR A 292 -14.27 -30.18 0.59
CA TYR A 292 -14.99 -31.44 0.31
C TYR A 292 -14.81 -32.55 1.37
N PHE A 293 -14.42 -32.23 2.61
CA PHE A 293 -14.69 -33.16 3.72
C PHE A 293 -16.11 -32.92 4.22
N SER A 294 -17.09 -33.39 3.44
CA SER A 294 -18.44 -33.59 3.94
C SER A 294 -18.41 -34.72 4.96
N SER A 295 -18.97 -34.44 6.11
CA SER A 295 -19.40 -35.38 7.13
C SER A 295 -20.21 -36.53 6.52
N GLU A 296 -19.62 -37.72 6.48
CA GLU A 296 -20.32 -39.01 6.50
C GLU A 296 -19.57 -39.94 7.47
N GLU A 297 -20.34 -40.80 8.15
CA GLU A 297 -19.99 -41.79 9.19
C GLU A 297 -19.96 -41.25 10.62
N SER A 298 -21.08 -41.22 11.35
CA SER A 298 -21.83 -42.33 12.01
C SER A 298 -21.35 -42.60 13.44
N ASP A 299 -22.17 -42.17 14.41
CA ASP A 299 -22.73 -42.99 15.50
C ASP A 299 -23.98 -42.27 16.07
#